data_AF-A0A3N5TUT1-F1
#
_entry.id   AF-A0A3N5TUT1-F1
#
_cell.length_a   1.000
_cell.length_b   1.000
_cell.length_c   1.000
_cell.angle_alpha   90.00
_cell.angle_beta   90.00
_cell.angle_gamma   90.00
#
_symmetry.space_group_name_H-M   'P 1'
#
loop_
_entity.id
_entity.type
_entity.pdbx_description
1 polymer ?
#
loop_
_entity_poly.entity_id
_entity_poly.type
_entity_poly.pdbx_seq_one_letter_code
_entity_poly.pdbx_strand_id
1 'polypeptide(L)'
;MSATNLDLPVLISAEQIRRREFVTIRRGYDPDQVRAYLEQLADQTELMRVLLRDAQVEAETAIRTISQPRQDPYQQLGERVASVIREADHVAETIRGEAHRDAEKVAREARADADRIRTDAQSKGEEARARADAAVRAAREEADRTIAGLATRRDALFDQLASMQERLIGVAHDLESAMDLKVSLPDIESIRDLLDGSEERDGSIANEAATPHETKKPDVLDASDAPADPAGAAIEGGDRIGLPETTVGVREDDDDEPNILDPSYEELWDGTDAVKLDLPEIPALDLDWGEAEGDEDHRNA
;
A
#
# COMPACT_ATOMS: atom_id res chain seq x y z
N MET A 1 -43.16 -23.50 -68.83
CA MET A 1 -43.66 -23.22 -70.19
C MET A 1 -43.04 -21.90 -70.63
N SER A 2 -42.02 -21.98 -71.51
CA SER A 2 -41.22 -20.82 -71.91
C SER A 2 -41.95 -20.04 -73.01
N ALA A 3 -42.61 -18.96 -72.64
CA ALA A 3 -43.02 -17.94 -73.58
C ALA A 3 -41.79 -17.10 -73.96
N THR A 4 -41.79 -16.61 -75.20
CA THR A 4 -40.87 -15.62 -75.78
C THR A 4 -39.49 -16.13 -76.23
N ASN A 5 -39.48 -17.03 -77.21
CA ASN A 5 -38.65 -16.79 -78.39
C ASN A 5 -39.28 -15.60 -79.13
N LEU A 6 -39.12 -14.38 -78.59
CA LEU A 6 -39.37 -13.17 -79.37
C LEU A 6 -38.21 -13.12 -80.35
N ASP A 7 -38.46 -13.62 -81.55
CA ASP A 7 -37.64 -13.41 -82.72
C ASP A 7 -37.65 -11.89 -82.98
N LEU A 8 -36.81 -11.17 -82.23
CA LEU A 8 -36.56 -9.75 -82.44
C LEU A 8 -36.01 -9.70 -83.86
N PRO A 9 -36.72 -9.11 -84.85
CA PRO A 9 -36.15 -8.96 -86.17
C PRO A 9 -34.85 -8.21 -85.95
N VAL A 10 -33.73 -8.79 -86.37
CA VAL A 10 -32.40 -8.17 -86.28
C VAL A 10 -32.56 -6.76 -86.84
N LEU A 11 -32.71 -5.78 -85.94
CA LEU A 11 -32.98 -4.41 -86.33
C LEU A 11 -31.72 -4.00 -87.08
N ILE A 12 -31.87 -3.83 -88.39
CA ILE A 12 -30.81 -3.34 -89.26
C ILE A 12 -30.12 -2.20 -88.50
N SER A 13 -28.82 -2.33 -88.26
CA SER A 13 -28.10 -1.30 -87.51
C SER A 13 -28.25 0.03 -88.24
N ALA A 14 -28.29 1.14 -87.50
CA ALA A 14 -28.46 2.45 -88.13
C ALA A 14 -27.37 2.72 -89.16
N GLU A 15 -26.15 2.27 -88.91
CA GLU A 15 -25.04 2.24 -89.86
C GLU A 15 -25.31 1.42 -91.13
N GLN A 16 -25.99 0.27 -91.02
CA GLN A 16 -26.42 -0.51 -92.17
C GLN A 16 -27.54 0.16 -92.96
N ILE A 17 -28.39 0.97 -92.31
CA ILE A 17 -29.43 1.77 -92.98
C ILE A 17 -28.77 2.93 -93.75
N ARG A 18 -27.82 3.64 -93.13
CA ARG A 18 -27.07 4.76 -93.76
C ARG A 18 -26.26 4.31 -94.98
N ARG A 19 -25.69 3.10 -94.95
CA ARG A 19 -24.85 2.54 -96.03
C ARG A 19 -25.63 1.75 -97.08
N ARG A 20 -26.96 1.70 -97.01
CA ARG A 20 -27.77 0.91 -97.94
C ARG A 20 -27.92 1.63 -99.28
N GLU A 21 -27.34 1.07 -100.33
CA GLU A 21 -27.48 1.57 -101.70
C GLU A 21 -28.49 0.76 -102.50
N PHE A 22 -29.23 1.43 -103.39
CA PHE A 22 -30.26 0.83 -104.25
C PHE A 22 -29.90 1.03 -105.72
N VAL A 23 -30.20 0.03 -106.56
CA VAL A 23 -29.98 0.09 -108.01
C VAL A 23 -30.94 1.09 -108.65
N THR A 24 -30.43 1.98 -109.50
CA THR A 24 -31.24 2.97 -110.23
C THR A 24 -31.86 2.37 -111.50
N ILE A 25 -33.16 2.62 -111.70
CA ILE A 25 -33.93 2.14 -112.86
C ILE A 25 -34.56 3.34 -113.61
N ARG A 26 -34.91 3.19 -114.90
CA ARG A 26 -35.42 4.28 -115.77
C ARG A 26 -36.64 5.04 -115.23
N ARG A 27 -37.37 4.48 -114.27
CA ARG A 27 -38.47 5.15 -113.55
C ARG A 27 -38.46 4.68 -112.10
N GLY A 28 -38.23 5.60 -111.16
CA GLY A 28 -38.09 5.28 -109.73
C GLY A 28 -38.10 6.54 -108.87
N TYR A 29 -37.92 6.35 -107.56
CA TYR A 29 -37.78 7.44 -106.59
C TYR A 29 -36.45 8.17 -106.77
N ASP A 30 -36.45 9.46 -106.46
CA ASP A 30 -35.26 10.30 -106.48
C ASP A 30 -34.24 9.79 -105.43
N PRO A 31 -33.00 9.42 -105.84
CA PRO A 31 -32.01 8.86 -104.93
C PRO A 31 -31.66 9.77 -103.75
N ASP A 32 -31.70 11.10 -103.93
CA ASP A 32 -31.38 12.05 -102.86
C ASP A 32 -32.48 12.09 -101.80
N GLN A 33 -33.75 12.00 -102.22
CA GLN A 33 -34.90 11.90 -101.30
C GLN A 33 -34.91 10.58 -100.52
N VAL A 34 -34.54 9.48 -101.18
CA VAL A 34 -34.39 8.18 -100.51
C VAL A 34 -33.25 8.24 -99.49
N ARG A 35 -32.12 8.86 -99.82
CA ARG A 35 -30.99 9.00 -98.89
C ARG A 35 -31.36 9.84 -97.66
N ALA A 36 -32.03 10.96 -97.84
CA ALA A 36 -32.52 11.79 -96.73
C ALA A 36 -33.51 11.02 -95.82
N TYR A 37 -34.40 10.22 -96.41
CA TYR A 37 -35.32 9.37 -95.65
C TYR A 37 -34.61 8.24 -94.88
N LEU A 38 -33.59 7.62 -95.48
CA LEU A 38 -32.77 6.60 -94.80
C LEU A 38 -31.96 7.19 -93.64
N GLU A 39 -31.48 8.42 -93.76
CA GLU A 39 -30.80 9.14 -92.69
C GLU A 39 -31.75 9.38 -91.51
N GLN A 40 -32.95 9.89 -91.78
CA GLN A 40 -33.99 10.06 -90.76
C GLN A 40 -34.39 8.71 -90.11
N LEU A 41 -34.51 7.64 -90.89
CA LEU A 41 -34.83 6.32 -90.38
C LEU A 41 -33.70 5.74 -89.52
N ALA A 42 -32.45 5.96 -89.92
CA ALA A 42 -31.27 5.56 -89.14
C ALA A 42 -31.30 6.26 -87.77
N ASP A 43 -31.51 7.58 -87.73
CA ASP A 43 -31.59 8.34 -86.49
C ASP A 43 -32.73 7.87 -85.58
N GLN A 44 -33.90 7.60 -86.16
CA GLN A 44 -35.05 7.06 -85.41
C GLN A 44 -34.73 5.69 -84.79
N THR A 45 -34.03 4.81 -85.51
CA THR A 45 -33.66 3.49 -84.98
C THR A 45 -32.56 3.55 -83.92
N GLU A 46 -31.64 4.51 -83.99
CA GLU A 46 -30.66 4.75 -82.91
C GLU A 46 -31.36 5.21 -81.64
N LEU A 47 -32.25 6.20 -81.76
CA LEU A 47 -33.02 6.71 -80.63
C LEU A 47 -33.83 5.59 -79.95
N MET A 48 -34.56 4.79 -80.73
CA MET A 48 -35.31 3.66 -80.18
C MET A 48 -34.42 2.62 -79.51
N ARG A 49 -33.23 2.36 -80.05
CA ARG A 49 -32.28 1.40 -79.47
C ARG A 49 -31.71 1.91 -78.14
N VAL A 50 -31.43 3.21 -78.02
CA VAL A 50 -31.00 3.83 -76.76
C VAL A 50 -32.10 3.69 -75.70
N LEU A 51 -33.34 4.06 -76.04
CA LEU A 51 -34.48 3.96 -75.11
C LEU A 51 -34.75 2.53 -74.66
N LEU A 52 -34.67 1.54 -75.57
CA LEU A 52 -34.83 0.13 -75.21
C LEU A 52 -33.72 -0.36 -74.29
N ARG A 53 -32.48 0.09 -74.49
CA ARG A 53 -31.36 -0.27 -73.63
C ARG A 53 -31.54 0.31 -72.23
N ASP A 54 -31.94 1.57 -72.13
CA ASP A 54 -32.19 2.21 -70.84
C ASP A 54 -33.34 1.51 -70.09
N ALA A 55 -34.44 1.21 -70.78
CA ALA A 55 -35.56 0.48 -70.20
C ALA A 55 -35.18 -0.95 -69.77
N GLN A 56 -34.29 -1.62 -70.51
CA GLN A 56 -33.79 -2.95 -70.14
C GLN A 56 -32.92 -2.90 -68.89
N VAL A 57 -32.02 -1.92 -68.79
CA VAL A 57 -31.17 -1.71 -67.61
C VAL A 57 -32.03 -1.39 -66.39
N GLU A 58 -33.03 -0.52 -66.53
CA GLU A 58 -33.97 -0.21 -65.45
C GLU A 58 -34.74 -1.45 -65.01
N ALA A 59 -35.29 -2.24 -65.94
CA ALA A 59 -36.00 -3.48 -65.64
C ALA A 59 -35.09 -4.51 -64.94
N GLU A 60 -33.84 -4.65 -65.38
CA GLU A 60 -32.88 -5.56 -64.76
C GLU A 60 -32.53 -5.15 -63.33
N THR A 61 -32.35 -3.85 -63.09
CA THR A 61 -32.11 -3.34 -61.73
C THR A 61 -33.33 -3.51 -60.82
N ALA A 62 -34.54 -3.30 -61.33
CA ALA A 62 -35.79 -3.54 -60.60
C ALA A 62 -35.99 -5.03 -60.27
N ILE A 63 -35.70 -5.94 -61.21
CA ILE A 63 -35.77 -7.38 -60.97
C ILE A 63 -34.74 -7.78 -59.90
N ARG A 64 -33.52 -7.23 -59.94
CA ARG A 64 -32.47 -7.53 -58.95
C ARG A 64 -32.83 -7.08 -57.53
N THR A 65 -33.50 -5.94 -57.38
CA THR A 65 -33.95 -5.45 -56.06
C THR A 65 -35.14 -6.25 -55.53
N ILE A 66 -36.07 -6.65 -56.41
CA ILE A 66 -37.23 -7.47 -56.04
C ILE A 66 -36.83 -8.93 -55.74
N SER A 67 -35.81 -9.46 -56.42
CA SER A 67 -35.33 -10.83 -56.25
C SER A 67 -34.42 -11.00 -55.03
N GLN A 68 -34.08 -9.92 -54.31
CA GLN A 68 -33.44 -10.08 -53.02
C GLN A 68 -34.44 -10.74 -52.06
N PRO A 69 -34.10 -11.88 -51.45
CA PRO A 69 -34.98 -12.50 -50.48
C PRO A 69 -35.19 -11.48 -49.36
N ARG A 70 -36.46 -11.09 -49.13
CA ARG A 70 -36.84 -10.30 -47.96
C ARG A 70 -36.55 -11.17 -46.73
N GLN A 71 -35.32 -11.07 -46.21
CA GLN A 71 -34.93 -11.75 -44.98
C GLN A 71 -35.88 -11.32 -43.88
N ASP A 72 -36.40 -12.29 -43.14
CA ASP A 72 -37.33 -12.05 -42.05
C ASP A 72 -36.71 -11.05 -41.05
N PRO A 73 -37.35 -9.91 -40.74
CA PRO A 73 -36.81 -8.92 -39.80
C PRO A 73 -36.47 -9.53 -38.44
N TYR A 74 -37.20 -10.56 -38.00
CA TYR A 74 -36.89 -11.27 -36.75
C TYR A 74 -35.61 -12.10 -36.85
N GLN A 75 -35.31 -12.65 -38.03
CA GLN A 75 -34.08 -13.41 -38.26
C GLN A 75 -32.84 -12.51 -38.26
N GLN A 76 -32.93 -11.33 -38.88
CA GLN A 76 -31.86 -10.33 -38.85
C GLN A 76 -31.59 -9.82 -37.43
N LEU A 77 -32.66 -9.59 -36.65
CA LEU A 77 -32.52 -9.22 -35.24
C LEU A 77 -31.88 -10.35 -34.42
N GLY A 78 -32.30 -11.60 -34.63
CA GLY A 78 -31.72 -12.77 -33.97
C GLY A 78 -30.22 -12.94 -34.26
N GLU A 79 -29.80 -12.77 -35.52
CA GLU A 79 -28.38 -12.79 -35.91
C GLU A 79 -27.59 -11.67 -35.25
N ARG A 80 -28.16 -10.45 -35.20
CA ARG A 80 -27.52 -9.30 -34.57
C ARG A 80 -27.35 -9.50 -33.06
N VAL A 81 -28.39 -9.95 -32.37
CA VAL A 81 -28.34 -10.24 -30.93
C VAL A 81 -27.35 -11.36 -30.66
N ALA A 82 -27.34 -12.43 -31.46
CA ALA A 82 -26.36 -13.51 -31.32
C ALA A 82 -24.91 -13.04 -31.56
N SER A 83 -24.69 -12.04 -32.41
CA SER A 83 -23.38 -11.41 -32.59
C SER A 83 -22.96 -10.62 -31.36
N VAL A 84 -23.87 -9.80 -30.80
CA VAL A 84 -23.61 -9.01 -29.59
C VAL A 84 -23.31 -9.91 -28.39
N ILE A 85 -24.05 -11.01 -28.22
CA ILE A 85 -23.79 -11.97 -27.13
C ILE A 85 -22.42 -12.61 -27.31
N ARG A 86 -22.06 -13.06 -28.52
CA ARG A 86 -20.73 -13.64 -28.78
C ARG A 86 -19.59 -12.65 -28.53
N GLU A 87 -19.79 -11.39 -28.88
CA GLU A 87 -18.83 -10.34 -28.61
C GLU A 87 -18.72 -10.04 -27.11
N ALA A 88 -19.85 -9.97 -26.40
CA ALA A 88 -19.87 -9.83 -24.95
C ALA A 88 -19.17 -10.99 -24.23
N ASP A 89 -19.38 -12.24 -24.69
CA ASP A 89 -18.69 -13.42 -24.15
C ASP A 89 -17.18 -13.34 -24.38
N HIS A 90 -16.74 -12.90 -25.57
CA HIS A 90 -15.32 -12.70 -25.86
C HIS A 90 -14.70 -11.62 -24.96
N VAL A 91 -15.39 -10.50 -24.77
CA VAL A 91 -14.95 -9.41 -23.88
C VAL A 91 -14.89 -9.90 -22.44
N ALA A 92 -15.91 -10.64 -21.97
CA ALA A 92 -15.93 -11.21 -20.64
C ALA A 92 -14.75 -12.16 -20.41
N GLU A 93 -14.42 -13.02 -21.38
CA GLU A 93 -13.28 -13.92 -21.28
C GLU A 93 -11.94 -13.16 -21.28
N THR A 94 -11.85 -12.10 -22.08
CA THR A 94 -10.66 -11.21 -22.09
C THR A 94 -10.47 -10.56 -20.72
N ILE A 95 -11.54 -9.99 -20.15
CA ILE A 95 -11.51 -9.36 -18.82
C ILE A 95 -11.14 -10.37 -17.74
N ARG A 96 -11.71 -11.59 -17.76
CA ARG A 96 -11.34 -12.65 -16.82
C ARG A 96 -9.87 -13.03 -16.95
N GLY A 97 -9.37 -13.18 -18.17
CA GLY A 97 -7.97 -13.48 -18.43
C GLY A 97 -7.02 -12.38 -17.96
N GLU A 98 -7.39 -11.12 -18.11
CA GLU A 98 -6.64 -9.96 -17.60
C GLU A 98 -6.67 -9.91 -16.07
N ALA A 99 -7.85 -10.01 -15.46
CA ALA A 99 -8.00 -10.05 -14.01
C ALA A 99 -7.21 -11.19 -13.38
N HIS A 100 -7.16 -12.37 -14.02
CA HIS A 100 -6.36 -13.49 -13.54
C HIS A 100 -4.86 -13.18 -13.62
N ARG A 101 -4.38 -12.63 -14.73
CA ARG A 101 -2.97 -12.22 -14.90
C ARG A 101 -2.56 -11.16 -13.88
N ASP A 102 -3.43 -10.20 -13.62
CA ASP A 102 -3.20 -9.15 -12.63
C ASP A 102 -3.21 -9.71 -11.21
N ALA A 103 -4.17 -10.57 -10.87
CA ALA A 103 -4.21 -11.25 -9.57
C ALA A 103 -2.94 -12.09 -9.33
N GLU A 104 -2.48 -12.83 -10.35
CA GLU A 104 -1.22 -13.56 -10.26
C GLU A 104 -0.01 -12.64 -10.09
N LYS A 105 0.01 -11.50 -10.79
CA LYS A 105 1.09 -10.51 -10.67
C LYS A 105 1.14 -9.96 -9.24
N VAL A 106 0.01 -9.53 -8.70
CA VAL A 106 -0.11 -9.06 -7.32
C VAL A 106 0.31 -10.16 -6.33
N ALA A 107 -0.12 -11.41 -6.55
CA ALA A 107 0.28 -12.52 -5.69
C ALA A 107 1.78 -12.80 -5.75
N ARG A 108 2.42 -12.69 -6.92
CA ARG A 108 3.87 -12.83 -7.07
C ARG A 108 4.62 -11.70 -6.38
N GLU A 109 4.17 -10.46 -6.53
CA GLU A 109 4.76 -9.29 -5.88
C GLU A 109 4.64 -9.39 -4.36
N ALA A 110 3.44 -9.72 -3.84
CA ALA A 110 3.21 -9.91 -2.41
C ALA A 110 4.08 -11.02 -1.82
N ARG A 111 4.28 -12.14 -2.53
CA ARG A 111 5.19 -13.22 -2.10
C ARG A 111 6.64 -12.74 -2.06
N ALA A 112 7.10 -12.05 -3.11
CA ALA A 112 8.45 -11.52 -3.16
C ALA A 112 8.72 -10.51 -2.03
N ASP A 113 7.73 -9.66 -1.73
CA ASP A 113 7.82 -8.71 -0.62
C ASP A 113 7.81 -9.41 0.74
N ALA A 114 6.95 -10.42 0.92
CA ALA A 114 6.92 -11.22 2.14
C ALA A 114 8.26 -11.95 2.38
N ASP A 115 8.87 -12.50 1.32
CA ASP A 115 10.18 -13.14 1.42
C ASP A 115 11.27 -12.11 1.74
N ARG A 116 11.23 -10.92 1.14
CA ARG A 116 12.15 -9.81 1.47
C ARG A 116 12.02 -9.42 2.94
N ILE A 117 10.80 -9.20 3.44
CA ILE A 117 10.53 -8.88 4.85
C ILE A 117 11.04 -9.99 5.76
N ARG A 118 10.80 -11.27 5.41
CA ARG A 118 11.30 -12.41 6.20
C ARG A 118 12.83 -12.39 6.29
N THR A 119 13.52 -12.20 5.17
CA THR A 119 14.99 -12.16 5.16
C THR A 119 15.55 -10.98 5.94
N ASP A 120 14.96 -9.79 5.83
CA ASP A 120 15.35 -8.60 6.59
C ASP A 120 15.10 -8.79 8.10
N ALA A 121 13.93 -9.32 8.47
CA ALA A 121 13.61 -9.64 9.86
C ALA A 121 14.57 -10.69 10.44
N GLN A 122 14.93 -11.71 9.66
CA GLN A 122 15.91 -12.71 10.07
C GLN A 122 17.29 -12.08 10.26
N SER A 123 17.77 -11.29 9.30
CA SER A 123 19.05 -10.58 9.39
C SER A 123 19.11 -9.69 10.63
N LYS A 124 18.06 -8.88 10.86
CA LYS A 124 17.94 -8.03 12.06
C LYS A 124 17.90 -8.85 13.34
N GLY A 125 17.23 -10.00 13.34
CA GLY A 125 17.21 -10.93 14.47
C GLY A 125 18.57 -11.52 14.77
N GLU A 126 19.33 -11.91 13.74
CA GLU A 126 20.70 -12.42 13.86
C GLU A 126 21.65 -11.33 14.37
N GLU A 127 21.56 -10.10 13.85
CA GLU A 127 22.32 -8.95 14.35
C GLU A 127 22.00 -8.64 15.81
N ALA A 128 20.71 -8.64 16.19
CA ALA A 128 20.30 -8.38 17.57
C ALA A 128 20.85 -9.45 18.52
N ARG A 129 20.81 -10.73 18.13
CA ARG A 129 21.42 -11.83 18.89
C ARG A 129 22.93 -11.66 19.00
N ALA A 130 23.61 -11.35 17.90
CA ALA A 130 25.05 -11.14 17.90
C ALA A 130 25.45 -9.96 18.82
N ARG A 131 24.69 -8.87 18.82
CA ARG A 131 24.89 -7.72 19.72
C ARG A 131 24.64 -8.11 21.18
N ALA A 132 23.58 -8.86 21.46
CA ALA A 132 23.30 -9.36 22.81
C ALA A 132 24.41 -10.27 23.33
N ASP A 133 24.88 -11.21 22.51
CA ASP A 133 25.98 -12.12 22.85
C ASP A 133 27.30 -11.38 23.04
N ALA A 134 27.57 -10.34 22.27
CA ALA A 134 28.71 -9.46 22.46
C ALA A 134 28.62 -8.68 23.78
N ALA A 135 27.43 -8.14 24.10
CA ALA A 135 27.20 -7.41 25.35
C ALA A 135 27.35 -8.33 26.58
N VAL A 136 26.81 -9.54 26.53
CA VAL A 136 26.97 -10.53 27.61
C VAL A 136 28.43 -10.91 27.81
N ARG A 137 29.19 -11.12 26.72
CA ARG A 137 30.63 -11.38 26.81
C ARG A 137 31.39 -10.21 27.43
N ALA A 138 31.14 -8.99 26.96
CA ALA A 138 31.76 -7.79 27.50
C ALA A 138 31.47 -7.61 29.00
N ALA A 139 30.21 -7.81 29.41
CA ALA A 139 29.80 -7.73 30.81
C ALA A 139 30.48 -8.80 31.68
N ARG A 140 30.65 -10.03 31.17
CA ARG A 140 31.39 -11.09 31.87
C ARG A 140 32.87 -10.75 32.03
N GLU A 141 33.51 -10.27 30.98
CA GLU A 141 34.92 -9.85 31.05
C GLU A 141 35.13 -8.69 32.02
N GLU A 142 34.18 -7.74 32.07
CA GLU A 142 34.21 -6.65 33.04
C GLU A 142 34.02 -7.17 34.46
N ALA A 143 33.04 -8.06 34.69
CA ALA A 143 32.84 -8.71 35.98
C ALA A 143 34.11 -9.44 36.44
N ASP A 144 34.73 -10.25 35.58
CA ASP A 144 35.97 -10.98 35.90
C ASP A 144 37.12 -10.01 36.23
N ARG A 145 37.25 -8.91 35.49
CA ARG A 145 38.23 -7.85 35.80
C ARG A 145 37.97 -7.21 37.16
N THR A 146 36.72 -6.91 37.50
CA THR A 146 36.38 -6.33 38.81
C THR A 146 36.65 -7.31 39.95
N ILE A 147 36.34 -8.60 39.77
CA ILE A 147 36.60 -9.65 40.76
C ILE A 147 38.11 -9.80 40.98
N ALA A 148 38.90 -9.86 39.91
CA ALA A 148 40.35 -9.93 40.01
C ALA A 148 40.94 -8.69 40.72
N GLY A 149 40.42 -7.50 40.42
CA GLY A 149 40.80 -6.26 41.10
C GLY A 149 40.47 -6.27 42.60
N LEU A 150 39.27 -6.74 42.96
CA LEU A 150 38.84 -6.87 44.36
C LEU A 150 39.67 -7.92 45.12
N ALA A 151 39.98 -9.06 44.49
CA ALA A 151 40.83 -10.08 45.07
C ALA A 151 42.24 -9.54 45.36
N THR A 152 42.84 -8.82 44.40
CA THR A 152 44.14 -8.17 44.59
C THR A 152 44.13 -7.16 45.73
N ARG A 153 43.07 -6.34 45.83
CA ARG A 153 42.92 -5.37 46.92
C ARG A 153 42.73 -6.04 48.27
N ARG A 154 41.96 -7.13 48.33
CA ARG A 154 41.77 -7.93 49.54
C ARG A 154 43.10 -8.48 50.02
N ASP A 155 43.92 -9.03 49.13
CA ASP A 155 45.22 -9.60 49.49
C ASP A 155 46.17 -8.52 50.02
N ALA A 156 46.20 -7.34 49.38
CA ALA A 156 46.95 -6.20 49.89
C ALA A 156 46.49 -5.73 51.28
N LEU A 157 45.18 -5.75 51.56
CA LEU A 157 44.65 -5.44 52.89
C LEU A 157 45.05 -6.49 53.93
N PHE A 158 45.08 -7.78 53.57
CA PHE A 158 45.56 -8.84 54.45
C PHE A 158 47.05 -8.68 54.76
N ASP A 159 47.87 -8.35 53.78
CA ASP A 159 49.30 -8.07 54.00
C ASP A 159 49.50 -6.85 54.92
N GLN A 160 48.68 -5.81 54.75
CA GLN A 160 48.69 -4.64 55.64
C GLN A 160 48.31 -5.03 57.08
N LEU A 161 47.25 -5.82 57.27
CA LEU A 161 46.85 -6.29 58.60
C LEU A 161 47.91 -7.19 59.25
N ALA A 162 48.54 -8.08 58.49
CA ALA A 162 49.64 -8.92 58.96
C ALA A 162 50.83 -8.05 59.41
N SER A 163 51.21 -7.04 58.60
CA SER A 163 52.28 -6.10 58.98
C SER A 163 51.95 -5.28 60.22
N MET A 164 50.68 -4.89 60.40
CA MET A 164 50.22 -4.17 61.58
C MET A 164 50.24 -5.07 62.81
N GLN A 165 49.82 -6.33 62.66
CA GLN A 165 49.88 -7.33 63.72
C GLN A 165 51.32 -7.59 64.16
N GLU A 166 52.25 -7.79 63.23
CA GLU A 166 53.66 -8.01 63.55
C GLU A 166 54.28 -6.80 64.26
N ARG A 167 53.93 -5.57 63.85
CA ARG A 167 54.32 -4.36 64.58
C ARG A 167 53.72 -4.32 65.99
N LEU A 168 52.45 -4.66 66.16
CA LEU A 168 51.81 -4.69 67.49
C LEU A 168 52.44 -5.76 68.40
N ILE A 169 52.79 -6.93 67.85
CA ILE A 169 53.51 -7.98 68.58
C ILE A 169 54.92 -7.49 68.95
N GLY A 170 55.63 -6.83 68.03
CA GLY A 170 56.93 -6.21 68.31
C GLY A 170 56.86 -5.18 69.44
N VAL A 171 55.89 -4.25 69.37
CA VAL A 171 55.66 -3.26 70.44
C VAL A 171 55.29 -3.94 71.76
N ALA A 172 54.49 -5.00 71.73
CA ALA A 172 54.17 -5.76 72.94
C ALA A 172 55.41 -6.43 73.54
N HIS A 173 56.30 -6.99 72.72
CA HIS A 173 57.55 -7.59 73.16
C HIS A 173 58.57 -6.55 73.67
N ASP A 174 58.61 -5.37 73.06
CA ASP A 174 59.40 -4.23 73.54
C ASP A 174 58.89 -3.75 74.90
N LEU A 175 57.57 -3.70 75.10
CA LEU A 175 56.95 -3.38 76.39
C LEU A 175 57.22 -4.46 77.46
N GLU A 176 57.18 -5.74 77.09
CA GLU A 176 57.55 -6.86 77.96
C GLU A 176 59.02 -6.78 78.36
N SER A 177 59.92 -6.54 77.41
CA SER A 177 61.35 -6.33 77.68
C SER A 177 61.59 -5.11 78.58
N ALA A 178 60.85 -4.02 78.38
CA ALA A 178 60.91 -2.84 79.24
C ALA A 178 60.35 -3.09 80.65
N MET A 179 59.39 -4.01 80.80
CA MET A 179 58.88 -4.46 82.10
C MET A 179 59.88 -5.39 82.82
N ASP A 180 60.51 -6.31 82.11
CA ASP A 180 61.57 -7.17 82.65
C ASP A 180 62.80 -6.36 83.10
N LEU A 181 63.15 -5.29 82.37
CA LEU A 181 64.19 -4.34 82.80
C LEU A 181 63.82 -3.56 84.08
N LYS A 182 62.53 -3.42 84.41
CA LYS A 182 62.07 -2.79 85.67
C LYS A 182 61.95 -3.77 86.85
N VAL A 183 62.02 -5.08 86.63
CA VAL A 183 62.05 -6.10 87.71
C VAL A 183 63.46 -6.30 88.27
N SER A 184 64.50 -5.78 87.61
CA SER A 184 65.82 -5.61 88.21
C SER A 184 65.90 -4.32 89.02
N LEU A 185 65.37 -4.32 90.25
CA LEU A 185 65.68 -3.28 91.23
C LEU A 185 67.20 -3.26 91.51
N PRO A 186 67.87 -2.10 91.45
CA PRO A 186 68.78 -1.71 92.52
C PRO A 186 67.99 -1.02 93.64
N ASP A 187 68.52 -1.15 94.84
CA ASP A 187 67.97 -0.70 96.12
C ASP A 187 67.34 0.70 96.14
N ILE A 188 66.29 0.77 96.95
CA ILE A 188 65.57 1.99 97.33
C ILE A 188 66.43 2.77 98.34
N GLU A 189 67.03 3.87 97.89
CA GLU A 189 67.34 5.03 98.74
C GLU A 189 67.60 6.24 97.84
N SER A 190 66.57 7.04 97.55
CA SER A 190 66.62 8.48 97.18
C SER A 190 65.26 8.98 96.68
N ILE A 191 64.22 8.92 97.52
CA ILE A 191 63.08 9.85 97.43
C ILE A 191 63.28 10.85 98.55
N ARG A 192 63.96 11.98 98.28
CA ARG A 192 63.73 13.28 98.95
C ARG A 192 64.58 14.39 98.35
N ASP A 193 64.17 14.96 97.22
CA ASP A 193 64.19 16.42 97.00
C ASP A 193 63.69 16.76 95.60
N LEU A 194 63.15 17.96 95.46
CA LEU A 194 62.73 18.63 94.21
C LEU A 194 61.34 18.31 93.67
N LEU A 195 60.36 18.23 94.57
CA LEU A 195 59.02 18.74 94.28
C LEU A 195 58.74 19.95 95.18
N ASP A 196 59.17 21.14 94.75
CA ASP A 196 58.55 22.41 95.11
C ASP A 196 59.06 23.51 94.17
N GLY A 197 58.15 24.23 93.50
CA GLY A 197 58.53 25.32 92.61
C GLY A 197 57.54 25.58 91.49
N SER A 198 56.43 26.19 91.88
CA SER A 198 55.35 26.70 91.04
C SER A 198 55.72 27.99 90.25
N GLU A 199 54.89 28.24 89.23
CA GLU A 199 54.50 29.54 88.63
C GLU A 199 55.18 30.05 87.35
N GLU A 200 54.35 30.05 86.29
CA GLU A 200 53.96 31.15 85.40
C GLU A 200 54.99 32.21 84.92
N ARG A 201 55.06 32.37 83.59
CA ARG A 201 55.04 33.63 82.78
C ARG A 201 55.34 33.27 81.32
N ASP A 202 54.41 33.47 80.38
CA ASP A 202 54.11 34.72 79.62
C ASP A 202 55.11 35.03 78.49
N GLY A 203 54.57 35.35 77.30
CA GLY A 203 55.30 36.00 76.20
C GLY A 203 55.37 35.28 74.83
N SER A 204 54.34 35.46 74.00
CA SER A 204 54.36 36.17 72.68
C SER A 204 55.69 36.19 71.88
N ILE A 205 55.85 35.99 70.56
CA ILE A 205 55.21 36.56 69.34
C ILE A 205 55.80 35.77 68.13
N ALA A 206 55.06 35.52 67.05
CA ALA A 206 55.41 35.93 65.66
C ALA A 206 54.60 35.20 64.58
N ASN A 207 54.15 36.01 63.64
CA ASN A 207 53.19 35.80 62.57
C ASN A 207 53.89 36.17 61.26
N GLU A 208 53.78 35.34 60.22
CA GLU A 208 54.11 35.74 58.83
C GLU A 208 53.41 34.74 57.87
N ALA A 209 52.22 35.06 57.35
CA ALA A 209 51.92 35.86 56.16
C ALA A 209 51.88 35.04 54.86
N ALA A 210 50.68 34.94 54.26
CA ALA A 210 50.40 35.14 52.83
C ALA A 210 48.91 34.90 52.52
N THR A 211 48.16 35.98 52.32
CA THR A 211 46.95 36.06 51.48
C THR A 211 47.41 36.31 50.01
N PRO A 212 46.58 36.49 48.95
CA PRO A 212 45.13 36.76 48.94
C PRO A 212 44.30 36.27 47.70
N HIS A 213 43.00 36.63 47.70
CA HIS A 213 42.15 36.96 46.52
C HIS A 213 41.79 35.78 45.56
N GLU A 214 40.67 35.69 44.82
CA GLU A 214 39.56 36.59 44.47
C GLU A 214 38.64 35.86 43.46
N THR A 215 37.32 36.12 43.49
CA THR A 215 36.32 35.91 42.41
C THR A 215 36.05 34.47 41.94
N LYS A 216 34.89 34.07 41.41
CA LYS A 216 33.96 34.76 40.51
C LYS A 216 32.64 33.98 40.45
N LYS A 217 31.52 34.69 40.52
CA LYS A 217 30.20 34.28 40.01
C LYS A 217 30.15 34.65 38.51
N PRO A 218 29.52 33.87 37.63
CA PRO A 218 28.45 34.43 36.76
C PRO A 218 27.27 33.43 36.54
N ASP A 219 26.01 33.86 36.62
CA ASP A 219 25.10 34.43 35.58
C ASP A 219 24.42 33.33 34.71
N VAL A 220 23.10 33.09 34.68
CA VAL A 220 21.86 33.90 34.50
C VAL A 220 21.42 33.97 33.01
N LEU A 221 20.31 33.25 32.73
CA LEU A 221 19.15 33.48 31.82
C LEU A 221 19.31 33.51 30.28
N ASP A 222 18.46 32.74 29.56
CA ASP A 222 17.30 33.21 28.72
C ASP A 222 16.56 31.97 28.12
N ALA A 223 15.33 31.61 28.53
CA ALA A 223 13.97 31.94 28.02
C ALA A 223 13.57 31.35 26.64
N SER A 224 12.57 30.44 26.62
CA SER A 224 11.19 30.69 26.10
C SER A 224 10.31 29.42 26.00
N ASP A 225 9.00 29.66 26.21
CA ASP A 225 7.79 28.94 25.78
C ASP A 225 7.24 27.67 26.49
N ALA A 226 5.99 27.83 26.93
CA ALA A 226 4.98 26.83 27.32
C ALA A 226 4.10 26.46 26.08
N PRO A 227 3.04 25.60 26.10
CA PRO A 227 2.34 25.02 27.26
C PRO A 227 1.81 23.55 27.12
N ALA A 228 1.10 23.13 28.19
CA ALA A 228 -0.08 22.24 28.25
C ALA A 228 0.08 20.76 28.71
N ASP A 229 -0.44 20.52 29.94
CA ASP A 229 -1.35 19.45 30.45
C ASP A 229 -1.34 18.02 29.83
N PRO A 230 -1.53 16.95 30.64
CA PRO A 230 -2.82 16.74 31.28
C PRO A 230 -2.81 16.25 32.74
N ALA A 231 -3.80 16.79 33.47
CA ALA A 231 -4.33 16.36 34.75
C ALA A 231 -4.57 14.85 34.88
N GLY A 232 -4.24 14.33 36.07
CA GLY A 232 -4.74 13.06 36.57
C GLY A 232 -6.14 13.20 37.17
N ALA A 233 -6.87 12.08 37.17
CA ALA A 233 -7.96 11.84 38.09
C ALA A 233 -8.11 10.34 38.39
N ALA A 234 -8.00 10.04 39.69
CA ALA A 234 -8.74 9.04 40.45
C ALA A 234 -8.58 7.54 40.12
N ILE A 235 -7.79 6.89 40.99
CA ILE A 235 -8.01 5.52 41.43
C ILE A 235 -9.04 5.55 42.57
N GLU A 236 -10.13 4.78 42.46
CA GLU A 236 -10.88 4.30 43.63
C GLU A 236 -11.63 2.99 43.31
N GLY A 237 -11.20 1.90 43.98
CA GLY A 237 -12.08 0.96 44.68
C GLY A 237 -12.78 -0.18 43.92
N GLY A 238 -12.48 -1.43 44.35
CA GLY A 238 -13.45 -2.54 44.37
C GLY A 238 -13.15 -3.70 43.41
N ASP A 239 -12.26 -4.62 43.74
CA ASP A 239 -12.50 -5.86 44.51
C ASP A 239 -12.70 -7.11 43.61
N ARG A 240 -12.07 -8.18 44.09
CA ARG A 240 -11.76 -9.51 43.54
C ARG A 240 -12.98 -10.20 42.90
N ILE A 241 -12.81 -11.10 41.92
CA ILE A 241 -12.63 -12.57 42.07
C ILE A 241 -12.53 -13.09 40.61
N GLY A 242 -11.50 -13.81 40.16
CA GLY A 242 -11.31 -15.24 40.37
C GLY A 242 -11.06 -15.92 39.02
N LEU A 243 -9.84 -16.41 38.82
CA LEU A 243 -9.51 -17.36 37.75
C LEU A 243 -10.17 -18.71 38.06
N PRO A 244 -10.82 -19.39 37.10
CA PRO A 244 -10.96 -20.83 37.19
C PRO A 244 -9.79 -21.51 36.49
N GLU A 245 -9.03 -22.25 37.28
CA GLU A 245 -8.18 -23.35 36.83
C GLU A 245 -9.04 -24.35 36.04
N THR A 246 -8.68 -24.61 34.77
CA THR A 246 -9.23 -25.76 34.05
C THR A 246 -8.39 -26.98 34.35
N THR A 247 -8.98 -27.83 35.17
CA THR A 247 -8.52 -29.18 35.48
C THR A 247 -8.60 -30.06 34.24
N VAL A 248 -7.52 -30.80 34.00
CA VAL A 248 -7.46 -31.90 33.06
C VAL A 248 -8.37 -33.02 33.56
N GLY A 249 -9.46 -33.27 32.83
CA GLY A 249 -10.34 -34.41 33.01
C GLY A 249 -10.52 -35.10 31.66
N VAL A 250 -9.77 -36.18 31.44
CA VAL A 250 -10.00 -37.12 30.36
C VAL A 250 -11.30 -37.87 30.65
N ARG A 251 -12.27 -37.78 29.75
CA ARG A 251 -13.34 -38.76 29.61
C ARG A 251 -13.77 -38.85 28.14
N GLU A 252 -13.83 -40.09 27.68
CA GLU A 252 -14.07 -40.53 26.30
C GLU A 252 -15.54 -40.35 25.88
N ASP A 253 -15.70 -40.25 24.56
CA ASP A 253 -16.87 -40.52 23.73
C ASP A 253 -18.14 -39.67 23.93
N ASP A 254 -18.43 -38.79 22.96
CA ASP A 254 -19.64 -38.79 22.13
C ASP A 254 -19.65 -37.56 21.16
N ASP A 255 -20.36 -37.70 20.05
CA ASP A 255 -20.39 -36.82 18.86
C ASP A 255 -20.63 -35.31 19.13
N ASP A 256 -19.72 -34.42 18.70
CA ASP A 256 -19.92 -32.96 18.72
C ASP A 256 -19.49 -32.31 17.38
N GLU A 257 -20.47 -31.90 16.56
CA GLU A 257 -20.31 -30.82 15.59
C GLU A 257 -19.98 -29.51 16.35
N PRO A 258 -19.05 -28.67 15.89
CA PRO A 258 -18.87 -27.36 16.50
C PRO A 258 -20.10 -26.50 16.21
N ASN A 259 -20.93 -26.32 17.23
CA ASN A 259 -22.01 -25.34 17.25
C ASN A 259 -21.40 -23.94 17.20
N ILE A 260 -21.15 -23.46 15.99
CA ILE A 260 -20.79 -22.07 15.68
C ILE A 260 -22.04 -21.25 16.01
N LEU A 261 -22.14 -20.79 17.25
CA LEU A 261 -23.07 -19.75 17.64
C LEU A 261 -22.65 -18.48 16.90
N ASP A 262 -23.34 -18.18 15.80
CA ASP A 262 -23.34 -16.83 15.23
C ASP A 262 -23.73 -15.87 16.36
N PRO A 263 -22.90 -14.85 16.70
CA PRO A 263 -23.34 -13.81 17.62
C PRO A 263 -24.63 -13.20 17.06
N SER A 264 -25.64 -13.05 17.91
CA SER A 264 -26.95 -12.57 17.47
C SER A 264 -26.78 -11.19 16.85
N TYR A 265 -27.53 -10.94 15.78
CA TYR A 265 -27.49 -9.69 15.02
C TYR A 265 -27.70 -8.45 15.91
N GLU A 266 -28.29 -8.61 17.11
CA GLU A 266 -28.53 -7.53 18.06
C GLU A 266 -27.25 -7.08 18.80
N GLU A 267 -26.28 -7.96 19.07
CA GLU A 267 -25.02 -7.59 19.76
C GLU A 267 -24.08 -6.74 18.89
N LEU A 268 -24.19 -6.82 17.56
CA LEU A 268 -23.33 -6.05 16.65
C LEU A 268 -23.75 -4.57 16.55
N TRP A 269 -24.99 -4.23 16.92
CA TRP A 269 -25.56 -2.89 16.77
C TRP A 269 -25.80 -2.15 18.08
N ASP A 270 -25.69 -2.80 19.23
CA ASP A 270 -25.84 -2.16 20.56
C ASP A 270 -24.61 -1.32 20.99
N GLY A 271 -23.53 -1.33 20.18
CA GLY A 271 -22.28 -0.62 20.47
C GLY A 271 -22.08 0.71 19.71
N THR A 272 -22.99 1.10 18.80
CA THR A 272 -22.86 2.37 18.08
C THR A 272 -23.71 3.45 18.73
N ASP A 273 -23.25 3.97 19.86
CA ASP A 273 -23.70 5.28 20.33
C ASP A 273 -23.49 6.31 19.20
N ALA A 274 -24.56 7.01 18.86
CA ALA A 274 -24.68 7.89 17.71
C ALA A 274 -23.55 8.92 17.63
N VAL A 275 -22.57 8.66 16.76
CA VAL A 275 -21.62 9.67 16.30
C VAL A 275 -22.44 10.69 15.49
N LYS A 276 -22.75 11.84 16.10
CA LYS A 276 -23.32 12.99 15.39
C LYS A 276 -22.29 13.47 14.38
N LEU A 277 -22.41 12.98 13.14
CA LEU A 277 -21.72 13.55 11.99
C LEU A 277 -22.48 14.81 11.57
N ASP A 278 -21.90 15.97 11.86
CA ASP A 278 -22.33 17.24 11.26
C ASP A 278 -21.99 17.20 9.76
N LEU A 279 -22.95 16.74 8.95
CA LEU A 279 -22.85 16.81 7.50
C LEU A 279 -23.00 18.28 7.07
N PRO A 280 -22.08 18.83 6.25
CA PRO A 280 -22.27 20.16 5.68
C PRO A 280 -23.50 20.17 4.75
N GLU A 281 -24.32 21.22 4.84
CA GLU A 281 -25.48 21.43 3.97
C GLU A 281 -25.04 21.45 2.49
N ILE A 282 -25.44 20.42 1.75
CA ILE A 282 -25.26 20.36 0.31
C ILE A 282 -26.32 21.29 -0.30
N PRO A 283 -25.94 22.34 -1.06
CA PRO A 283 -26.92 23.19 -1.71
C PRO A 283 -27.74 22.36 -2.72
N ALA A 284 -29.05 22.62 -2.77
CA ALA A 284 -29.96 21.92 -3.69
C ALA A 284 -29.45 22.04 -5.12
N LEU A 285 -29.15 20.90 -5.76
CA LEU A 285 -28.90 20.85 -7.19
C LEU A 285 -30.21 21.19 -7.90
N ASP A 286 -30.22 22.34 -8.58
CA ASP A 286 -31.29 22.75 -9.50
C ASP A 286 -31.16 21.91 -10.77
N LEU A 287 -31.85 20.77 -10.79
CA LEU A 287 -31.93 19.90 -11.96
C LEU A 287 -33.06 20.38 -12.86
N ASP A 288 -32.73 21.32 -13.74
CA ASP A 288 -33.56 21.74 -14.87
C ASP A 288 -33.66 20.58 -15.89
N TRP A 289 -34.71 19.79 -15.75
CA TRP A 289 -35.08 18.77 -16.73
C TRP A 289 -35.84 19.45 -17.87
N GLY A 290 -35.07 19.92 -18.86
CA GLY A 290 -35.56 20.61 -20.05
C GLY A 290 -36.89 20.04 -20.56
N GLU A 291 -37.90 20.91 -20.51
CA GLU A 291 -39.26 20.70 -20.99
C GLU A 291 -39.20 20.40 -22.50
N ALA A 292 -39.42 19.14 -22.87
CA ALA A 292 -39.57 18.76 -24.26
C ALA A 292 -40.92 19.28 -24.76
N GLU A 293 -40.90 20.41 -25.47
CA GLU A 293 -42.02 20.92 -26.26
C GLU A 293 -42.52 19.82 -27.22
N GLY A 294 -43.60 19.17 -26.83
CA GLY A 294 -44.36 18.29 -27.70
C GLY A 294 -45.30 19.13 -28.57
N ASP A 295 -44.96 19.24 -29.86
CA ASP A 295 -45.80 19.77 -30.91
C ASP A 295 -47.16 19.04 -30.97
N GLU A 296 -48.20 19.62 -30.34
CA GLU A 296 -49.60 19.25 -30.56
C GLU A 296 -50.12 19.94 -31.83
N ASP A 297 -49.83 19.33 -32.98
CA ASP A 297 -50.36 19.72 -34.28
C ASP A 297 -51.79 19.16 -34.44
N HIS A 298 -52.76 19.82 -33.78
CA HIS A 298 -54.19 19.56 -33.96
C HIS A 298 -54.65 20.02 -35.35
N ARG A 299 -54.67 19.10 -36.30
CA ARG A 299 -55.49 19.18 -37.52
C ARG A 299 -56.97 19.12 -37.16
N ASN A 300 -57.65 20.25 -37.22
CA ASN A 300 -59.12 20.29 -37.31
C ASN A 300 -59.55 19.90 -38.72
N ALA A 301 -60.36 18.85 -38.78
CA ALA A 301 -61.34 18.55 -39.82
C ALA A 301 -62.72 19.03 -39.36
#